data_AF-A0A8J7JJC4-F1
#
_entry.id   AF-A0A8J7JJC4-F1
#
_cell.length_a   1.000
_cell.length_b   1.000
_cell.length_c   1.000
_cell.angle_alpha   90.00
_cell.angle_beta   90.00
_cell.angle_gamma   90.00
#
_symmetry.space_group_name_H-M   'P 1'
#
loop_
_entity.id
_entity.type
_entity.pdbx_description
1 polymer ?
#
loop_
_entity_poly.entity_id
_entity_poly.type
_entity_poly.pdbx_seq_one_letter_code
_entity_poly.pdbx_strand_id
1 'polypeptide(L)'
;MAKIVSRQSLGVQPVYDIGVARDHNFLLTDGQVASNCFNKSHSTAYGFVTFQTAYLKANYPVEYMAALLTSNSGDQDKVQMHIGNCIAMGIEVLPPDINRSLVDFTPEGKSILFGLSAVRNVGLGAIECILKNREADGPFKSLAELCDRVDLHAVNRRALESLILAGALDKIDPNRNQLMQDLELVIDWAQGRAKDREIGQGNLFDMMLGGGDTQAASPTSGYETAPKAPLVADFEAQEKLRQEKELLGFYISDHPLKSVQRSARVLAPINLAELHEQPDNVTLSAIVILASVKPVVTKKGDRMAIVQLEDLTGQSEAVVFPKSFERIGQHIVADKRLMIWGKVDRRDDRVQFIIDDAESIEDVRMVMVELDPRLAGDIEQQHRLRNVIRNNQGDDPKYARVPVIAVIGGNQQRQFVRLGAQFRVKDPEAAVNALVKADFKAKATPLISA
;
A
#
# COMPACT_ATOMS: atom_id res chain seq x y z
N MET A 1 -12.92 45.17 27.67
CA MET A 1 -13.46 44.43 28.83
C MET A 1 -14.91 44.83 29.03
N ALA A 2 -15.84 43.87 28.97
CA ALA A 2 -17.23 44.14 29.33
C ALA A 2 -17.32 44.30 30.85
N LYS A 3 -17.99 45.34 31.34
CA LYS A 3 -18.20 45.61 32.77
C LYS A 3 -19.65 45.26 33.12
N ILE A 4 -19.84 44.29 34.01
CA ILE A 4 -21.18 43.93 34.49
C ILE A 4 -21.67 45.04 35.41
N VAL A 5 -22.82 45.63 35.08
CA VAL A 5 -23.41 46.76 35.82
C VAL A 5 -24.46 46.32 36.83
N SER A 6 -25.06 45.13 36.67
CA SER A 6 -26.01 44.56 37.62
C SER A 6 -26.16 43.05 37.42
N ARG A 7 -26.66 42.34 38.45
CA ARG A 7 -27.08 40.93 38.39
C ARG A 7 -28.43 40.76 39.10
N GLN A 8 -29.32 39.96 38.54
CA GLN A 8 -30.59 39.60 39.17
C GLN A 8 -30.78 38.08 39.08
N SER A 9 -31.10 37.43 40.21
CA SER A 9 -31.42 36.00 40.23
C SER A 9 -32.80 35.76 39.64
N LEU A 10 -32.92 34.77 38.74
CA LEU A 10 -34.19 34.35 38.12
C LEU A 10 -34.75 33.04 38.72
N GLY A 11 -34.10 32.50 39.76
CA GLY A 11 -34.50 31.25 40.44
C GLY A 11 -33.60 30.05 40.12
N VAL A 12 -33.98 28.87 40.63
CA VAL A 12 -33.27 27.59 40.42
C VAL A 12 -34.12 26.69 39.53
N GLN A 13 -33.53 26.14 38.46
CA GLN A 13 -34.20 25.21 37.56
C GLN A 13 -33.30 23.99 37.27
N PRO A 14 -33.85 22.77 37.21
CA PRO A 14 -33.11 21.61 36.72
C PRO A 14 -32.91 21.71 35.20
N VAL A 15 -31.66 21.59 34.75
CA VAL A 15 -31.29 21.60 33.33
C VAL A 15 -30.51 20.33 32.98
N TYR A 16 -30.82 19.71 31.84
CA TYR A 16 -30.16 18.47 31.37
C TYR A 16 -28.93 18.76 30.49
N ASP A 17 -28.81 19.98 29.97
CA ASP A 17 -27.66 20.47 29.21
C ASP A 17 -27.49 21.97 29.48
N ILE A 18 -26.27 22.51 29.30
CA ILE A 18 -25.95 23.92 29.66
C ILE A 18 -26.51 24.93 28.62
N GLY A 19 -27.46 24.51 27.80
CA GLY A 19 -28.14 25.34 26.82
C GLY A 19 -29.30 26.11 27.46
N VAL A 20 -29.08 27.38 27.80
CA VAL A 20 -30.15 28.33 28.12
C VAL A 20 -30.42 29.16 26.86
N ALA A 21 -31.69 29.39 26.52
CA ALA A 21 -32.10 29.86 25.19
C ALA A 21 -31.66 31.30 24.81
N ARG A 22 -31.17 32.12 25.76
CA ARG A 22 -30.59 33.45 25.52
C ARG A 22 -29.53 33.81 26.57
N ASP A 23 -28.45 34.44 26.10
CA ASP A 23 -27.44 35.25 26.82
C ASP A 23 -27.00 34.76 28.21
N HIS A 24 -25.98 33.88 28.27
CA HIS A 24 -25.24 33.69 29.51
C HIS A 24 -23.75 33.41 29.27
N ASN A 25 -22.96 34.15 30.04
CA ASN A 25 -21.53 33.96 30.26
C ASN A 25 -21.38 33.55 31.74
N PHE A 26 -20.67 32.46 32.03
CA PHE A 26 -20.43 32.03 33.41
C PHE A 26 -19.56 33.05 34.13
N LEU A 27 -19.79 33.27 35.43
CA LEU A 27 -19.04 34.23 36.23
C LEU A 27 -18.32 33.52 37.36
N LEU A 28 -17.01 33.68 37.40
CA LEU A 28 -16.17 33.24 38.52
C LEU A 28 -16.33 34.21 39.70
N THR A 29 -15.97 33.74 40.90
CA THR A 29 -16.15 34.48 42.16
C THR A 29 -15.38 35.80 42.20
N ASP A 30 -14.32 35.94 41.40
CA ASP A 30 -13.52 37.16 41.25
C ASP A 30 -14.07 38.15 40.20
N GLY A 31 -15.24 37.85 39.63
CA GLY A 31 -15.92 38.71 38.66
C GLY A 31 -15.47 38.51 37.21
N GLN A 32 -14.60 37.52 36.93
CA GLN A 32 -14.23 37.17 35.56
C GLN A 32 -15.36 36.41 34.86
N VAL A 33 -15.56 36.71 33.57
CA VAL A 33 -16.40 35.91 32.70
C VAL A 33 -15.63 34.66 32.28
N ALA A 34 -16.11 33.50 32.72
CA ALA A 34 -15.62 32.20 32.31
C ALA A 34 -16.11 31.91 30.88
N SER A 35 -15.27 32.19 29.90
CA SER A 35 -15.41 31.71 28.53
C SER A 35 -14.80 30.29 28.42
N ASN A 36 -15.40 29.41 27.61
CA ASN A 36 -14.94 28.04 27.36
C ASN A 36 -15.06 27.03 28.53
N CYS A 37 -15.98 27.24 29.48
CA CYS A 37 -16.30 26.19 30.47
C CYS A 37 -16.98 24.99 29.78
N PHE A 38 -16.51 23.78 30.07
CA PHE A 38 -17.06 22.54 29.50
C PHE A 38 -17.88 21.76 30.54
N ASN A 39 -18.92 21.08 30.08
CA ASN A 39 -19.76 20.27 30.96
C ASN A 39 -19.00 19.04 31.46
N LYS A 40 -18.74 18.96 32.77
CA LYS A 40 -17.99 17.84 33.38
C LYS A 40 -18.66 16.49 33.20
N SER A 41 -19.98 16.36 33.35
CA SER A 41 -20.65 15.05 33.21
C SER A 41 -20.55 14.54 31.77
N HIS A 42 -20.72 15.43 30.79
CA HIS A 42 -20.52 15.11 29.36
C HIS A 42 -19.07 14.72 29.07
N SER A 43 -18.09 15.53 29.49
CA SER A 43 -16.67 15.22 29.30
C SER A 43 -16.24 13.91 29.98
N THR A 44 -16.79 13.62 31.15
CA THR A 44 -16.47 12.39 31.89
C THR A 44 -16.99 11.16 31.15
N ALA A 45 -18.21 11.22 30.60
CA ALA A 45 -18.78 10.12 29.82
C ALA A 45 -17.95 9.80 28.56
N TYR A 46 -17.57 10.81 27.78
CA TYR A 46 -16.69 10.62 26.62
C TYR A 46 -15.28 10.17 27.01
N GLY A 47 -14.72 10.75 28.08
CA GLY A 47 -13.42 10.34 28.61
C GLY A 47 -13.39 8.87 29.02
N PHE A 48 -14.50 8.34 29.54
CA PHE A 48 -14.62 6.92 29.86
C PHE A 48 -14.56 6.03 28.59
N VAL A 49 -15.27 6.40 27.52
CA VAL A 49 -15.21 5.69 26.23
C VAL A 49 -13.79 5.75 25.64
N THR A 50 -13.13 6.92 25.69
CA THR A 50 -11.74 7.06 25.26
C THR A 50 -10.79 6.18 26.06
N PHE A 51 -10.99 6.08 27.38
CA PHE A 51 -10.20 5.17 28.21
C PHE A 51 -10.43 3.70 27.81
N GLN A 52 -11.68 3.30 27.56
CA GLN A 52 -11.99 1.93 27.13
C GLN A 52 -11.33 1.57 25.80
N THR A 53 -11.39 2.46 24.80
CA THR A 53 -10.75 2.20 23.50
C THR A 53 -9.22 2.18 23.60
N ALA A 54 -8.63 3.07 24.41
CA ALA A 54 -7.20 3.05 24.69
C ALA A 54 -6.77 1.76 25.40
N TYR A 55 -7.56 1.30 26.38
CA TYR A 55 -7.31 0.04 27.09
C TYR A 55 -7.35 -1.16 26.14
N LEU A 56 -8.38 -1.25 25.28
CA LEU A 56 -8.49 -2.33 24.30
C LEU A 56 -7.33 -2.31 23.31
N LYS A 57 -6.97 -1.13 22.78
CA LYS A 57 -5.82 -0.99 21.87
C LYS A 57 -4.50 -1.40 22.52
N ALA A 58 -4.31 -1.11 23.81
CA ALA A 58 -3.07 -1.44 24.52
C ALA A 58 -2.96 -2.93 24.89
N ASN A 59 -4.07 -3.60 25.22
CA ASN A 59 -4.05 -4.97 25.76
C ASN A 59 -4.50 -6.04 24.74
N TYR A 60 -5.34 -5.67 23.78
CA TYR A 60 -5.91 -6.54 22.74
C TYR A 60 -5.76 -5.87 21.36
N PRO A 61 -4.53 -5.54 20.94
CA PRO A 61 -4.29 -4.70 19.77
C PRO A 61 -4.81 -5.34 18.47
N VAL A 62 -4.69 -6.66 18.31
CA VAL A 62 -5.11 -7.37 17.09
C VAL A 62 -6.63 -7.37 16.96
N GLU A 63 -7.34 -7.73 18.03
CA GLU A 63 -8.80 -7.76 18.08
C GLU A 63 -9.38 -6.35 17.97
N TYR A 64 -8.78 -5.37 18.64
CA TYR A 64 -9.19 -3.96 18.53
C TYR A 64 -9.05 -3.45 17.10
N MET A 65 -7.91 -3.72 16.45
CA MET A 65 -7.69 -3.28 15.07
C MET A 65 -8.60 -4.03 14.09
N ALA A 66 -8.87 -5.32 14.29
CA ALA A 66 -9.84 -6.07 13.48
C ALA A 66 -11.24 -5.47 13.61
N ALA A 67 -11.70 -5.16 14.82
CA ALA A 67 -12.99 -4.50 15.04
C ALA A 67 -13.04 -3.11 14.40
N LEU A 68 -11.96 -2.34 14.46
CA LEU A 68 -11.87 -1.02 13.85
C LEU A 68 -11.94 -1.11 12.31
N LEU A 69 -11.24 -2.07 11.70
CA LEU A 69 -11.29 -2.35 10.27
C LEU A 69 -12.71 -2.74 9.83
N THR A 70 -13.34 -3.65 10.56
CA THR A 70 -14.73 -4.09 10.32
C THR A 70 -15.72 -2.92 10.41
N SER A 71 -15.62 -2.06 11.43
CA SER A 71 -16.53 -0.92 11.60
C SER A 71 -16.43 0.13 10.49
N ASN A 72 -15.33 0.12 9.72
CA ASN A 72 -15.08 1.03 8.62
C ASN A 72 -15.00 0.32 7.26
N SER A 73 -15.43 -0.94 7.14
CA SER A 73 -15.28 -1.74 5.90
C SER A 73 -15.92 -1.11 4.66
N GLY A 74 -16.96 -0.28 4.85
CA GLY A 74 -17.60 0.50 3.77
C GLY A 74 -16.84 1.75 3.32
N ASP A 75 -15.75 2.14 4.00
CA ASP A 75 -14.96 3.34 3.74
C ASP A 75 -13.50 2.95 3.47
N GLN A 76 -13.18 2.82 2.18
CA GLN A 76 -11.88 2.31 1.71
C GLN A 76 -10.70 3.17 2.18
N ASP A 77 -10.87 4.49 2.25
CA ASP A 77 -9.82 5.42 2.70
C ASP A 77 -9.49 5.17 4.19
N LYS A 78 -10.52 4.92 5.01
CA LYS A 78 -10.32 4.57 6.43
C LYS A 78 -9.75 3.18 6.62
N VAL A 79 -10.19 2.20 5.83
CA VAL A 79 -9.63 0.84 5.84
C VAL A 79 -8.13 0.91 5.54
N GLN A 80 -7.74 1.62 4.49
CA GLN A 80 -6.33 1.83 4.13
C GLN A 80 -5.54 2.47 5.27
N MET A 81 -6.07 3.54 5.88
CA MET A 81 -5.44 4.20 7.04
C MET A 81 -5.25 3.24 8.22
N HIS A 82 -6.26 2.44 8.53
CA HIS A 82 -6.22 1.49 9.64
C HIS A 82 -5.28 0.31 9.39
N ILE A 83 -5.15 -0.15 8.14
CA ILE A 83 -4.14 -1.14 7.76
C ILE A 83 -2.73 -0.58 7.92
N GLY A 84 -2.50 0.67 7.50
CA GLY A 84 -1.22 1.35 7.76
C GLY A 84 -0.86 1.37 9.24
N ASN A 85 -1.84 1.61 10.11
CA ASN A 85 -1.65 1.51 11.57
C ASN A 85 -1.36 0.09 12.04
N CYS A 86 -2.00 -0.93 11.47
CA CYS A 86 -1.69 -2.34 11.78
C CYS A 86 -0.23 -2.65 11.49
N ILE A 87 0.25 -2.28 10.31
CA ILE A 87 1.65 -2.49 9.89
C ILE A 87 2.62 -1.75 10.83
N ALA A 88 2.33 -0.49 11.17
CA ALA A 88 3.13 0.29 12.12
C ALA A 88 3.15 -0.31 13.54
N MET A 89 2.08 -1.01 13.93
CA MET A 89 1.98 -1.75 15.19
C MET A 89 2.59 -3.16 15.12
N GLY A 90 3.12 -3.58 13.96
CA GLY A 90 3.65 -4.92 13.74
C GLY A 90 2.59 -6.02 13.62
N ILE A 91 1.35 -5.65 13.31
CA ILE A 91 0.22 -6.56 13.07
C ILE A 91 0.14 -6.81 11.56
N GLU A 92 0.30 -8.06 11.16
CA GLU A 92 0.20 -8.48 9.76
C GLU A 92 -1.27 -8.58 9.34
N VAL A 93 -1.60 -8.05 8.17
CA VAL A 93 -2.94 -8.22 7.56
C VAL A 93 -2.79 -9.19 6.40
N LEU A 94 -3.42 -10.36 6.52
CA LEU A 94 -3.37 -11.43 5.52
C LEU A 94 -4.42 -11.18 4.43
N PRO A 95 -4.19 -11.63 3.18
CA PRO A 95 -5.16 -11.48 2.09
C PRO A 95 -6.43 -12.28 2.37
N PRO A 96 -7.54 -11.98 1.67
CA PRO A 96 -8.73 -12.81 1.77
C PRO A 96 -8.40 -14.26 1.39
N ASP A 97 -9.16 -15.20 1.94
CA ASP A 97 -9.03 -16.63 1.69
C ASP A 97 -10.44 -17.24 1.68
N ILE A 98 -10.84 -17.82 0.55
CA ILE A 98 -12.19 -18.36 0.36
C ILE A 98 -12.55 -19.43 1.41
N ASN A 99 -11.56 -20.12 1.96
CA ASN A 99 -11.74 -21.20 2.93
C ASN A 99 -11.58 -20.77 4.39
N ARG A 100 -11.07 -19.56 4.66
CA ARG A 100 -10.81 -19.07 6.03
C ARG A 100 -11.49 -17.75 6.36
N SER A 101 -11.58 -16.82 5.42
CA SER A 101 -12.17 -15.51 5.64
C SER A 101 -13.65 -15.63 6.02
N LEU A 102 -14.09 -14.74 6.91
CA LEU A 102 -15.48 -14.53 7.27
C LEU A 102 -16.01 -13.27 6.56
N VAL A 103 -17.21 -12.83 6.94
CA VAL A 103 -17.75 -11.54 6.47
C VAL A 103 -16.82 -10.40 6.86
N ASP A 104 -16.38 -10.41 8.12
CA ASP A 104 -15.61 -9.34 8.76
C ASP A 104 -14.12 -9.67 8.90
N PHE A 105 -13.32 -8.64 9.18
CA PHE A 105 -11.91 -8.84 9.51
C PHE A 105 -11.79 -9.72 10.76
N THR A 106 -11.00 -10.78 10.65
CA THR A 106 -10.95 -11.83 11.67
C THR A 106 -9.55 -11.88 12.30
N PRO A 107 -9.42 -11.67 13.63
CA PRO A 107 -8.12 -11.80 14.30
C PRO A 107 -7.67 -13.28 14.32
N GLU A 108 -6.43 -13.53 13.93
CA GLU A 108 -5.83 -14.87 13.87
C GLU A 108 -4.42 -14.83 14.47
N GLY A 109 -4.34 -15.11 15.77
CA GLY A 109 -3.08 -15.07 16.52
C GLY A 109 -2.49 -13.66 16.55
N LYS A 110 -1.45 -13.41 15.75
CA LYS A 110 -0.76 -12.11 15.64
C LYS A 110 -1.12 -11.34 14.36
N SER A 111 -2.00 -11.90 13.55
CA SER A 111 -2.37 -11.38 12.24
C SER A 111 -3.87 -11.14 12.18
N ILE A 112 -4.33 -10.41 11.17
CA ILE A 112 -5.74 -10.17 10.88
C ILE A 112 -6.01 -10.72 9.48
N LEU A 113 -6.96 -11.64 9.36
CA LEU A 113 -7.43 -12.16 8.08
C LEU A 113 -8.45 -11.21 7.46
N PHE A 114 -8.28 -10.89 6.18
CA PHE A 114 -9.16 -9.97 5.47
C PHE A 114 -10.61 -10.48 5.45
N GLY A 115 -11.56 -9.59 5.73
CA GLY A 115 -12.99 -9.87 5.62
C GLY A 115 -13.47 -9.82 4.18
N LEU A 116 -14.33 -10.76 3.77
CA LEU A 116 -14.86 -10.81 2.40
C LEU A 116 -15.72 -9.57 2.07
N SER A 117 -16.30 -8.91 3.07
CA SER A 117 -17.10 -7.69 2.91
C SER A 117 -16.30 -6.48 2.43
N ALA A 118 -14.98 -6.47 2.66
CA ALA A 118 -14.10 -5.39 2.26
C ALA A 118 -13.54 -5.59 0.83
N VAL A 119 -13.87 -6.70 0.16
CA VAL A 119 -13.50 -6.94 -1.25
C VAL A 119 -14.50 -6.23 -2.16
N ARG A 120 -14.01 -5.33 -3.01
CA ARG A 120 -14.85 -4.59 -3.95
C ARG A 120 -15.60 -5.56 -4.87
N ASN A 121 -16.86 -5.22 -5.15
CA ASN A 121 -17.80 -6.01 -5.97
C ASN A 121 -18.29 -7.33 -5.35
N VAL A 122 -17.93 -7.65 -4.10
CA VAL A 122 -18.45 -8.82 -3.40
C VAL A 122 -19.55 -8.37 -2.43
N GLY A 123 -20.80 -8.66 -2.77
CA GLY A 123 -21.96 -8.29 -1.95
C GLY A 123 -22.24 -9.28 -0.82
N LEU A 124 -22.93 -8.83 0.24
CA LEU A 124 -23.24 -9.66 1.41
C LEU A 124 -23.94 -10.98 1.05
N GLY A 125 -24.91 -10.96 0.13
CA GLY A 125 -25.60 -12.18 -0.32
C GLY A 125 -24.67 -13.21 -0.99
N ALA A 126 -23.65 -12.75 -1.71
CA ALA A 126 -22.63 -13.64 -2.28
C ALA A 126 -21.78 -14.28 -1.16
N ILE A 127 -21.39 -13.48 -0.17
CA ILE A 127 -20.60 -13.92 0.99
C ILE A 127 -21.38 -14.97 1.80
N GLU A 128 -22.64 -14.68 2.13
CA GLU A 128 -23.52 -15.61 2.85
C GLU A 128 -23.69 -16.93 2.08
N CYS A 129 -23.86 -16.87 0.76
CA CYS A 129 -23.93 -18.05 -0.09
C CYS A 129 -22.65 -18.91 -0.02
N ILE A 130 -21.48 -18.27 -0.11
CA ILE A 130 -20.17 -18.93 -0.02
C ILE A 130 -20.00 -19.58 1.35
N LEU A 131 -20.24 -18.83 2.43
CA LEU A 131 -20.08 -19.31 3.80
C LEU A 131 -21.01 -20.47 4.12
N LYS A 132 -22.28 -20.36 3.72
CA LYS A 132 -23.27 -21.43 3.91
C LYS A 132 -22.86 -22.73 3.24
N ASN A 133 -22.40 -22.65 1.98
CA ASN A 133 -21.93 -23.84 1.26
C ASN A 133 -20.66 -24.41 1.89
N ARG A 134 -19.72 -23.54 2.31
CA ARG A 134 -18.50 -23.96 3.00
C ARG A 134 -18.78 -24.68 4.33
N GLU A 135 -19.77 -24.21 5.11
CA GLU A 135 -20.20 -24.86 6.34
C GLU A 135 -20.90 -26.20 6.08
N ALA A 136 -21.71 -26.29 5.02
CA ALA A 136 -22.47 -27.50 4.70
C ALA A 136 -21.59 -28.65 4.18
N ASP A 137 -20.71 -28.39 3.21
CA ASP A 137 -19.93 -29.45 2.55
C ASP A 137 -18.41 -29.33 2.72
N GLY A 138 -17.96 -28.42 3.60
CA GLY A 138 -16.54 -28.22 3.90
C GLY A 138 -15.79 -27.31 2.91
N PRO A 139 -14.46 -27.21 3.03
CA PRO A 139 -13.65 -26.28 2.24
C PRO A 139 -13.65 -26.62 0.75
N PHE A 140 -13.60 -25.58 -0.10
CA PHE A 140 -13.50 -25.72 -1.54
C PHE A 140 -12.09 -26.13 -1.96
N LYS A 141 -11.97 -27.11 -2.87
CA LYS A 141 -10.67 -27.62 -3.35
C LYS A 141 -10.31 -27.15 -4.75
N SER A 142 -11.25 -26.59 -5.50
CA SER A 142 -11.04 -26.10 -6.87
C SER A 142 -12.03 -24.98 -7.22
N LEU A 143 -11.73 -24.21 -8.27
CA LEU A 143 -12.66 -23.22 -8.83
C LEU A 143 -13.96 -23.90 -9.32
N ALA A 144 -13.84 -25.08 -9.93
CA ALA A 144 -14.99 -25.85 -10.41
C ALA A 144 -15.93 -26.27 -9.26
N GLU A 145 -15.36 -26.73 -8.15
CA GLU A 145 -16.13 -27.08 -6.97
C GLU A 145 -16.82 -25.86 -6.35
N LEU A 146 -16.14 -24.71 -6.28
CA LEU A 146 -16.76 -23.46 -5.82
C LEU A 146 -17.96 -23.11 -6.68
N CYS A 147 -17.79 -23.05 -8.01
CA CYS A 147 -18.85 -22.65 -8.94
C CYS A 147 -20.03 -23.64 -8.99
N ASP A 148 -19.81 -24.95 -8.82
CA ASP A 148 -20.89 -25.95 -8.82
C ASP A 148 -21.70 -25.95 -7.51
N ARG A 149 -21.07 -25.57 -6.38
CA ARG A 149 -21.72 -25.57 -5.06
C ARG A 149 -22.48 -24.28 -4.77
N VAL A 150 -22.01 -23.12 -5.22
CA VAL A 150 -22.66 -21.84 -4.94
C VAL A 150 -23.78 -21.53 -5.94
N ASP A 151 -24.75 -20.72 -5.50
CA ASP A 151 -25.73 -20.12 -6.40
C ASP A 151 -25.05 -18.99 -7.20
N LEU A 152 -24.83 -19.23 -8.50
CA LEU A 152 -24.19 -18.28 -9.42
C LEU A 152 -25.04 -17.04 -9.74
N HIS A 153 -26.32 -17.01 -9.34
CA HIS A 153 -27.10 -15.78 -9.32
C HIS A 153 -26.72 -14.87 -8.16
N ALA A 154 -26.46 -15.45 -6.98
CA ALA A 154 -25.96 -14.72 -5.81
C ALA A 154 -24.47 -14.38 -5.95
N VAL A 155 -23.66 -15.34 -6.37
CA VAL A 155 -22.21 -15.22 -6.59
C VAL A 155 -21.94 -15.04 -8.08
N ASN A 156 -22.21 -13.84 -8.58
CA ASN A 156 -22.09 -13.54 -10.01
C ASN A 156 -20.63 -13.54 -10.50
N ARG A 157 -20.46 -13.53 -11.84
CA ARG A 157 -19.13 -13.51 -12.51
C ARG A 157 -18.21 -12.43 -11.95
N ARG A 158 -18.69 -11.19 -11.78
CA ARG A 158 -17.91 -10.06 -11.27
C ARG A 158 -17.39 -10.28 -9.85
N ALA A 159 -18.19 -10.92 -8.99
CA ALA A 159 -17.78 -11.29 -7.64
C ALA A 159 -16.67 -12.36 -7.67
N LEU A 160 -16.80 -13.39 -8.51
CA LEU A 160 -15.78 -14.43 -8.69
C LEU A 160 -14.47 -13.86 -9.22
N GLU A 161 -14.52 -13.01 -10.26
CA GLU A 161 -13.35 -12.29 -10.78
C GLU A 161 -12.67 -11.48 -9.67
N SER A 162 -13.44 -10.74 -8.88
CA SER A 162 -12.90 -9.93 -7.79
C SER A 162 -12.25 -10.79 -6.70
N LEU A 163 -12.84 -11.94 -6.35
CA LEU A 163 -12.27 -12.89 -5.39
C LEU A 163 -10.96 -13.50 -5.90
N ILE A 164 -10.90 -13.90 -7.18
CA ILE A 164 -9.68 -14.44 -7.81
C ILE A 164 -8.57 -13.38 -7.79
N LEU A 165 -8.85 -12.19 -8.32
CA LEU A 165 -7.86 -11.12 -8.49
C LEU A 165 -7.41 -10.53 -7.14
N ALA A 166 -8.28 -10.56 -6.12
CA ALA A 166 -7.93 -10.20 -4.74
C ALA A 166 -7.09 -11.25 -3.99
N GLY A 167 -6.90 -12.44 -4.56
CA GLY A 167 -6.11 -13.51 -3.96
C GLY A 167 -6.88 -14.48 -3.06
N ALA A 168 -8.21 -14.39 -3.00
CA ALA A 168 -9.02 -15.29 -2.18
C ALA A 168 -8.89 -16.77 -2.56
N LEU A 169 -8.49 -17.05 -3.80
CA LEU A 169 -8.31 -18.40 -4.32
C LEU A 169 -6.83 -18.83 -4.43
N ASP A 170 -5.86 -18.02 -3.97
CA ASP A 170 -4.42 -18.30 -4.13
C ASP A 170 -3.98 -19.62 -3.47
N LYS A 171 -4.70 -20.08 -2.43
CA LYS A 171 -4.45 -21.38 -1.78
C LYS A 171 -5.00 -22.58 -2.56
N ILE A 172 -5.96 -22.35 -3.45
CA ILE A 172 -6.50 -23.35 -4.36
C ILE A 172 -5.61 -23.44 -5.60
N ASP A 173 -5.34 -22.30 -6.25
CA ASP A 173 -4.39 -22.18 -7.35
C ASP A 173 -3.72 -20.79 -7.29
N PRO A 174 -2.38 -20.71 -7.17
CA PRO A 174 -1.69 -19.43 -7.08
C PRO A 174 -1.66 -18.65 -8.40
N ASN A 175 -1.98 -19.29 -9.54
CA ASN A 175 -1.99 -18.66 -10.85
C ASN A 175 -3.33 -17.97 -11.11
N ARG A 176 -3.43 -16.71 -10.68
CA ARG A 176 -4.64 -15.89 -10.84
C ARG A 176 -5.02 -15.71 -12.31
N ASN A 177 -4.05 -15.65 -13.22
CA ASN A 177 -4.34 -15.54 -14.66
C ASN A 177 -4.99 -16.83 -15.18
N GLN A 178 -4.49 -18.00 -14.78
CA GLN A 178 -5.10 -19.28 -15.14
C GLN A 178 -6.54 -19.38 -14.63
N LEU A 179 -6.78 -19.02 -13.36
CA LEU A 179 -8.13 -19.02 -12.78
C LEU A 179 -9.08 -18.09 -13.54
N MET A 180 -8.61 -16.93 -14.02
CA MET A 180 -9.42 -16.02 -14.83
C MET A 180 -9.76 -16.61 -16.21
N GLN A 181 -8.84 -17.31 -16.86
CA GLN A 181 -9.12 -17.99 -18.14
C GLN A 181 -10.07 -19.18 -17.95
N ASP A 182 -9.93 -19.92 -16.85
CA ASP A 182 -10.78 -21.07 -16.54
C ASP A 182 -12.21 -20.64 -16.16
N LEU A 183 -12.36 -19.47 -15.53
CA LEU A 183 -13.63 -18.99 -14.96
C LEU A 183 -14.79 -18.99 -15.97
N GLU A 184 -14.55 -18.54 -17.20
CA GLU A 184 -15.60 -18.48 -18.23
C GLU A 184 -16.14 -19.88 -18.56
N LEU A 185 -15.24 -20.84 -18.77
CA LEU A 185 -15.61 -22.21 -19.09
C LEU A 185 -16.28 -22.91 -17.90
N VAL A 186 -15.78 -22.65 -16.70
CA VAL A 186 -16.25 -23.28 -15.46
C VAL A 186 -17.65 -22.79 -15.08
N ILE A 187 -17.97 -21.50 -15.27
CA ILE A 187 -19.31 -20.96 -15.01
C ILE A 187 -20.35 -21.66 -15.88
N ASP A 188 -20.10 -21.75 -17.19
CA ASP A 188 -21.05 -22.39 -18.13
C ASP A 188 -21.25 -23.87 -17.80
N TRP A 189 -20.15 -24.56 -17.46
CA TRP A 189 -20.18 -25.96 -17.02
C TRP A 189 -20.99 -26.15 -15.72
N ALA A 190 -20.78 -25.29 -14.72
CA ALA A 190 -21.49 -25.35 -13.45
C ALA A 190 -22.98 -25.04 -13.60
N GLN A 191 -23.35 -24.07 -14.44
CA GLN A 191 -24.75 -23.75 -14.76
C GLN A 191 -25.46 -24.92 -15.45
N GLY A 192 -24.79 -25.62 -16.37
CA GLY A 192 -25.32 -26.84 -16.99
C GLY A 192 -25.64 -27.91 -15.95
N ARG A 193 -24.70 -28.17 -15.03
CA ARG A 193 -24.89 -29.15 -13.94
C ARG A 193 -25.98 -28.77 -12.95
N ALA A 194 -26.10 -27.49 -12.62
CA ALA A 194 -27.17 -27.00 -11.76
C ALA A 194 -28.54 -27.27 -12.41
N LYS A 195 -28.68 -26.98 -13.71
CA LYS A 195 -29.89 -27.26 -14.48
C LYS A 195 -30.21 -28.74 -14.57
N ASP A 196 -29.21 -29.61 -14.78
CA ASP A 196 -29.41 -31.06 -14.83
C ASP A 196 -29.88 -31.62 -13.47
N ARG A 197 -29.40 -31.04 -12.36
CA ARG A 197 -29.86 -31.34 -11.00
C ARG A 197 -31.31 -30.91 -10.78
N GLU A 198 -31.70 -29.71 -11.24
CA GLU A 198 -33.08 -29.20 -11.14
C GLU A 198 -34.08 -30.03 -11.95
N ILE A 199 -33.68 -30.50 -13.13
CA ILE A 199 -34.51 -31.34 -14.00
C ILE A 199 -34.55 -32.80 -13.52
N GLY A 200 -33.71 -33.18 -12.54
CA GLY A 200 -33.64 -34.53 -11.98
C GLY A 200 -32.91 -35.55 -12.85
N GLN A 201 -32.15 -35.11 -13.86
CA GLN A 201 -31.41 -36.01 -14.75
C GLN A 201 -30.20 -36.68 -14.08
N GLY A 202 -29.71 -36.14 -12.96
CA GLY A 202 -28.63 -36.77 -12.19
C GLY A 202 -28.97 -38.19 -11.70
N ASN A 203 -30.25 -38.46 -11.40
CA ASN A 203 -30.68 -39.77 -10.90
C ASN A 203 -30.91 -40.80 -12.02
N LEU A 204 -31.13 -40.39 -13.27
CA LEU A 204 -31.52 -41.33 -14.33
C LEU A 204 -30.33 -42.18 -14.83
N PHE A 205 -29.11 -41.62 -14.80
CA PHE A 205 -27.89 -42.38 -15.13
C PHE A 205 -27.41 -43.26 -13.98
N ASP A 206 -27.53 -42.79 -12.73
CA ASP A 206 -27.19 -43.57 -11.54
C ASP A 206 -28.16 -44.76 -11.35
N MET A 207 -29.45 -44.54 -11.64
CA MET A 207 -30.48 -45.58 -11.60
C MET A 207 -30.41 -46.56 -12.80
N MET A 208 -29.83 -46.15 -13.94
CA MET A 208 -29.65 -47.03 -15.11
C MET A 208 -28.35 -47.87 -15.02
N LEU A 209 -27.37 -47.42 -14.24
CA LEU A 209 -26.14 -48.17 -13.93
C LEU A 209 -26.25 -48.99 -12.62
N GLY A 210 -27.24 -48.71 -11.77
CA GLY A 210 -27.49 -49.34 -10.48
C GLY A 210 -28.34 -50.61 -10.53
N GLY A 211 -27.81 -51.66 -11.14
CA GLY A 211 -28.36 -53.03 -11.08
C GLY A 211 -27.39 -53.99 -10.39
N GLY A 212 -27.00 -53.73 -9.14
CA GLY A 212 -26.19 -54.66 -8.36
C GLY A 212 -25.62 -54.04 -7.08
N ASP A 213 -25.95 -54.67 -5.95
CA ASP A 213 -25.39 -54.41 -4.62
C ASP A 213 -23.89 -54.14 -4.67
N THR A 214 -23.43 -52.96 -4.23
CA THR A 214 -22.14 -52.82 -3.53
C THR A 214 -22.04 -51.48 -2.79
N GLN A 215 -21.37 -51.59 -1.65
CA GLN A 215 -21.08 -50.60 -0.62
C GLN A 215 -20.81 -49.17 -1.12
N ALA A 216 -21.32 -48.22 -0.33
CA ALA A 216 -21.03 -46.79 -0.33
C ALA A 216 -19.61 -46.43 -0.82
N ALA A 217 -19.49 -46.18 -2.12
CA ALA A 217 -18.41 -45.40 -2.67
C ALA A 217 -18.78 -43.93 -2.46
N SER A 218 -17.95 -43.20 -1.70
CA SER A 218 -17.98 -41.74 -1.68
C SER A 218 -18.06 -41.23 -3.13
N PRO A 219 -18.95 -40.28 -3.46
CA PRO A 219 -19.07 -39.81 -4.84
C PRO A 219 -17.71 -39.29 -5.27
N THR A 220 -17.08 -39.98 -6.23
CA THR A 220 -15.90 -39.46 -6.93
C THR A 220 -16.32 -38.13 -7.52
N SER A 221 -15.84 -37.07 -6.90
CA SER A 221 -16.30 -35.71 -7.13
C SER A 221 -16.09 -35.35 -8.60
N GLY A 222 -17.17 -35.25 -9.38
CA GLY A 222 -17.17 -35.05 -10.83
C GLY A 222 -16.60 -33.69 -11.30
N TYR A 223 -15.76 -33.04 -10.50
CA TYR A 223 -15.10 -31.78 -10.80
C TYR A 223 -13.89 -31.96 -11.72
N GLU A 224 -13.31 -33.16 -11.80
CA GLU A 224 -12.17 -33.44 -12.70
C GLU A 224 -12.54 -33.32 -14.19
N THR A 225 -13.83 -33.45 -14.52
CA THR A 225 -14.34 -33.26 -15.88
C THR A 225 -14.59 -31.79 -16.23
N ALA A 226 -14.37 -30.86 -15.29
CA ALA A 226 -14.56 -29.45 -15.55
C ALA A 226 -13.59 -28.97 -16.65
N PRO A 227 -14.05 -28.15 -17.60
CA PRO A 227 -13.21 -27.63 -18.66
C PRO A 227 -12.11 -26.74 -18.08
N LYS A 228 -10.93 -26.78 -18.70
CA LYS A 228 -9.80 -25.90 -18.40
C LYS A 228 -9.33 -25.21 -19.66
N ALA A 229 -8.97 -23.94 -19.53
CA ALA A 229 -8.32 -23.21 -20.60
C ALA A 229 -6.90 -23.74 -20.84
N PRO A 230 -6.28 -23.42 -21.99
CA PRO A 230 -4.85 -23.67 -22.19
C PRO A 230 -4.00 -23.05 -21.07
N LEU A 231 -2.88 -23.69 -20.75
CA LEU A 231 -1.98 -23.20 -19.70
C LEU A 231 -1.42 -21.81 -20.07
N VAL A 232 -1.57 -20.86 -19.16
CA VAL A 232 -1.02 -19.51 -19.29
C VAL A 232 -0.07 -19.18 -18.14
N ALA A 233 0.92 -18.35 -18.43
CA ALA A 233 1.76 -17.77 -17.40
C ALA A 233 0.92 -16.88 -16.48
N ASP A 234 1.30 -16.84 -15.21
CA ASP A 234 0.67 -15.99 -14.22
C ASP A 234 0.90 -14.50 -14.51
N PHE A 235 0.10 -13.64 -13.87
CA PHE A 235 0.32 -12.20 -13.96
C PHE A 235 1.68 -11.81 -13.40
N GLU A 236 2.31 -10.81 -14.02
CA GLU A 236 3.48 -10.17 -13.46
C GLU A 236 3.17 -9.62 -12.05
N ALA A 237 4.15 -9.67 -11.14
CA ALA A 237 3.95 -9.27 -9.75
C ALA A 237 3.38 -7.85 -9.61
N GLN A 238 3.79 -6.93 -10.48
CA GLN A 238 3.29 -5.55 -10.48
C GLN A 238 1.81 -5.47 -10.87
N GLU A 239 1.38 -6.30 -11.82
CA GLU A 239 -0.02 -6.36 -12.23
C GLU A 239 -0.90 -6.97 -11.13
N LYS A 240 -0.43 -8.02 -10.44
CA LYS A 240 -1.14 -8.57 -9.28
C LYS A 240 -1.34 -7.52 -8.19
N LEU A 241 -0.28 -6.78 -7.84
CA LEU A 241 -0.34 -5.73 -6.84
C LEU A 241 -1.28 -4.60 -7.26
N ARG A 242 -1.33 -4.26 -8.55
CA ARG A 242 -2.27 -3.26 -9.09
C ARG A 242 -3.72 -3.72 -8.91
N GLN A 243 -4.01 -4.98 -9.23
CA GLN A 243 -5.34 -5.57 -9.07
C GLN A 243 -5.76 -5.67 -7.60
N GLU A 244 -4.83 -6.05 -6.70
CA GLU A 244 -5.08 -6.04 -5.26
C GLU A 244 -5.44 -4.64 -4.76
N LYS A 245 -4.65 -3.62 -5.14
CA LYS A 245 -4.97 -2.24 -4.76
C LYS A 245 -6.32 -1.79 -5.29
N GLU A 246 -6.69 -2.16 -6.51
CA GLU A 246 -7.98 -1.80 -7.10
C GLU A 246 -9.18 -2.44 -6.38
N LEU A 247 -9.03 -3.68 -5.92
CA LEU A 247 -10.12 -4.48 -5.34
C LEU A 247 -10.18 -4.42 -3.82
N LEU A 248 -9.05 -4.20 -3.16
CA LEU A 248 -8.90 -4.20 -1.71
C LEU A 248 -8.61 -2.81 -1.15
N GLY A 249 -8.19 -1.87 -2.00
CA GLY A 249 -7.81 -0.51 -1.63
C GLY A 249 -6.32 -0.34 -1.26
N PHE A 250 -5.57 -1.44 -1.15
CA PHE A 250 -4.18 -1.42 -0.70
C PHE A 250 -3.41 -2.67 -1.17
N TYR A 251 -2.08 -2.62 -1.01
CA TYR A 251 -1.21 -3.74 -1.31
C TYR A 251 -1.10 -4.68 -0.10
N ILE A 252 -1.76 -5.85 -0.16
CA ILE A 252 -1.69 -6.85 0.92
C ILE A 252 -0.45 -7.72 0.78
N SER A 253 -0.30 -8.32 -0.41
CA SER A 253 0.64 -9.42 -0.60
C SER A 253 2.08 -8.96 -0.55
N ASP A 254 2.36 -7.78 -1.10
CA ASP A 254 3.67 -7.17 -1.03
C ASP A 254 3.64 -5.67 -1.35
N HIS A 255 4.66 -4.90 -0.96
CA HIS A 255 4.72 -3.49 -1.32
C HIS A 255 5.53 -3.26 -2.62
N PRO A 256 5.08 -2.42 -3.58
CA PRO A 256 5.76 -2.29 -4.88
C PRO A 256 7.20 -1.76 -4.82
N LEU A 257 7.58 -1.12 -3.71
CA LEU A 257 8.95 -0.64 -3.44
C LEU A 257 9.83 -1.64 -2.65
N LYS A 258 9.31 -2.81 -2.25
CA LYS A 258 10.11 -3.77 -1.47
C LYS A 258 11.24 -4.39 -2.30
N SER A 259 10.99 -4.69 -3.58
CA SER A 259 11.98 -5.26 -4.50
C SER A 259 13.24 -4.40 -4.64
N VAL A 260 13.09 -3.08 -4.51
CA VAL A 260 14.17 -2.10 -4.66
C VAL A 260 14.84 -1.72 -3.35
N GLN A 261 14.27 -2.09 -2.20
CA GLN A 261 14.74 -1.62 -0.90
C GLN A 261 16.22 -1.96 -0.65
N ARG A 262 16.68 -3.15 -1.07
CA ARG A 262 18.07 -3.59 -0.86
C ARG A 262 19.05 -2.86 -1.77
N SER A 263 18.74 -2.77 -3.07
CA SER A 263 19.62 -2.12 -4.05
C SER A 263 19.67 -0.61 -3.84
N ALA A 264 18.57 0.00 -3.41
CA ALA A 264 18.47 1.42 -3.12
C ALA A 264 19.29 1.91 -1.94
N ARG A 265 19.66 1.05 -0.98
CA ARG A 265 20.45 1.48 0.19
C ARG A 265 21.75 2.18 -0.19
N VAL A 266 22.38 1.80 -1.31
CA VAL A 266 23.60 2.43 -1.81
C VAL A 266 23.37 3.88 -2.25
N LEU A 267 22.14 4.21 -2.63
CA LEU A 267 21.70 5.57 -2.96
C LEU A 267 21.33 6.37 -1.71
N ALA A 268 21.28 5.75 -0.52
CA ALA A 268 20.88 6.32 0.75
C ALA A 268 19.66 7.27 0.64
N PRO A 269 18.50 6.77 0.15
CA PRO A 269 17.26 7.50 0.25
C PRO A 269 16.84 7.61 1.72
N ILE A 270 16.16 8.70 2.07
CA ILE A 270 15.46 8.81 3.35
C ILE A 270 14.19 7.98 3.32
N ASN A 271 13.72 7.59 4.51
CA ASN A 271 12.36 7.10 4.70
C ASN A 271 11.41 8.30 4.92
N LEU A 272 10.18 8.21 4.45
CA LEU A 272 9.18 9.26 4.66
C LEU A 272 8.84 9.46 6.14
N ALA A 273 8.87 8.40 6.96
CA ALA A 273 8.64 8.51 8.40
C ALA A 273 9.69 9.41 9.10
N GLU A 274 10.91 9.48 8.57
CA GLU A 274 12.02 10.27 9.13
C GLU A 274 12.03 11.72 8.62
N LEU A 275 11.09 12.10 7.74
CA LEU A 275 11.10 13.42 7.08
C LEU A 275 11.16 14.58 8.07
N HIS A 276 10.46 14.43 9.20
CA HIS A 276 10.40 15.43 10.27
C HIS A 276 11.72 15.61 11.02
N GLU A 277 12.63 14.63 11.00
CA GLU A 277 13.95 14.67 11.62
C GLU A 277 15.02 15.25 10.71
N GLN A 278 14.73 15.36 9.40
CA GLN A 278 15.72 15.80 8.42
C GLN A 278 15.99 17.32 8.54
N PRO A 279 17.26 17.76 8.39
CA PRO A 279 17.60 19.17 8.44
C PRO A 279 16.96 19.98 7.30
N ASP A 280 16.59 21.22 7.58
CA ASP A 280 16.10 22.16 6.56
C ASP A 280 17.16 22.44 5.51
N ASN A 281 16.71 22.68 4.28
CA ASN A 281 17.53 23.15 3.16
C ASN A 281 18.69 22.21 2.75
N VAL A 282 18.64 20.94 3.15
CA VAL A 282 19.51 19.88 2.65
C VAL A 282 18.82 19.19 1.46
N THR A 283 19.59 18.86 0.43
CA THR A 283 19.09 18.06 -0.69
C THR A 283 18.98 16.60 -0.25
N LEU A 284 17.75 16.12 -0.20
CA LEU A 284 17.37 14.77 0.16
C LEU A 284 16.94 14.01 -1.09
N SER A 285 16.92 12.69 -0.95
CA SER A 285 16.40 11.81 -1.98
C SER A 285 15.52 10.75 -1.34
N ALA A 286 14.42 10.38 -1.96
CA ALA A 286 13.50 9.36 -1.47
C ALA A 286 13.04 8.47 -2.62
N ILE A 287 12.67 7.22 -2.30
CA ILE A 287 12.03 6.30 -3.24
C ILE A 287 10.58 6.17 -2.82
N VAL A 288 9.68 6.55 -3.71
CA VAL A 288 8.26 6.75 -3.37
C VAL A 288 7.36 6.26 -4.48
N ILE A 289 6.12 5.94 -4.12
CA ILE A 289 4.99 5.85 -5.03
C ILE A 289 4.21 7.17 -4.90
N LEU A 290 3.76 7.72 -6.02
CA LEU A 290 2.82 8.85 -6.01
C LEU A 290 1.40 8.33 -5.78
N ALA A 291 0.97 8.21 -4.53
CA ALA A 291 -0.35 7.69 -4.17
C ALA A 291 -1.50 8.52 -4.77
N SER A 292 -1.35 9.85 -4.81
CA SER A 292 -2.27 10.73 -5.53
C SER A 292 -1.56 11.98 -6.05
N VAL A 293 -2.07 12.54 -7.15
CA VAL A 293 -1.57 13.77 -7.77
C VAL A 293 -2.74 14.74 -7.94
N LYS A 294 -2.62 15.93 -7.35
CA LYS A 294 -3.57 17.03 -7.51
C LYS A 294 -2.92 18.17 -8.30
N PRO A 295 -3.21 18.32 -9.60
CA PRO A 295 -2.77 19.47 -10.37
C PRO A 295 -3.39 20.76 -9.83
N VAL A 296 -2.57 21.81 -9.71
CA VAL A 296 -3.01 23.13 -9.25
C VAL A 296 -2.46 24.17 -10.21
N VAL A 297 -3.29 25.14 -10.59
CA VAL A 297 -2.86 26.32 -11.35
C VAL A 297 -2.69 27.47 -10.37
N THR A 298 -1.51 28.07 -10.35
CA THR A 298 -1.21 29.21 -9.49
C THR A 298 -2.00 30.44 -9.94
N LYS A 299 -2.08 31.48 -9.09
CA LYS A 299 -2.70 32.77 -9.44
C LYS A 299 -2.09 33.42 -10.70
N LYS A 300 -0.86 33.05 -11.06
CA LYS A 300 -0.15 33.56 -12.25
C LYS A 300 -0.45 32.76 -13.51
N GLY A 301 -1.19 31.65 -13.41
CA GLY A 301 -1.48 30.75 -14.54
C GLY A 301 -0.52 29.56 -14.67
N ASP A 302 0.58 29.54 -13.90
CA ASP A 302 1.57 28.47 -13.97
C ASP A 302 1.06 27.18 -13.30
N ARG A 303 1.37 26.02 -13.88
CA ARG A 303 0.95 24.70 -13.38
C ARG A 303 1.91 24.19 -12.30
N MET A 304 1.37 23.62 -11.24
CA MET A 304 2.09 22.92 -10.18
C MET A 304 1.31 21.67 -9.75
N ALA A 305 1.85 20.87 -8.84
CA ALA A 305 1.12 19.74 -8.27
C ALA A 305 1.34 19.62 -6.75
N ILE A 306 0.28 19.23 -6.06
CA ILE A 306 0.34 18.70 -4.69
C ILE A 306 0.23 17.18 -4.83
N VAL A 307 1.13 16.44 -4.17
CA VAL A 307 1.31 15.01 -4.35
C VAL A 307 1.30 14.33 -2.99
N GLN A 308 0.60 13.20 -2.89
CA GLN A 308 0.72 12.31 -1.73
C GLN A 308 1.80 11.27 -2.04
N LEU A 309 2.88 11.27 -1.28
CA LEU A 309 3.95 10.30 -1.37
C LEU A 309 3.67 9.12 -0.45
N GLU A 310 4.03 7.93 -0.90
CA GLU A 310 3.94 6.69 -0.13
C GLU A 310 5.25 5.90 -0.26
N ASP A 311 5.76 5.39 0.86
CA ASP A 311 6.85 4.42 0.90
C ASP A 311 6.54 3.30 1.91
N LEU A 312 7.51 2.41 2.15
CA LEU A 312 7.37 1.29 3.09
C LEU A 312 7.17 1.73 4.55
N THR A 313 7.42 2.99 4.87
CA THR A 313 7.42 3.53 6.24
C THR A 313 6.23 4.44 6.52
N GLY A 314 5.57 4.96 5.48
CA GLY A 314 4.35 5.76 5.63
C GLY A 314 4.07 6.64 4.44
N GLN A 315 3.35 7.73 4.71
CA GLN A 315 2.96 8.71 3.71
C GLN A 315 3.34 10.14 4.12
N SER A 316 3.58 11.00 3.14
CA SER A 316 3.82 12.43 3.35
C SER A 316 3.29 13.25 2.18
N GLU A 317 2.85 14.48 2.46
CA GLU A 317 2.51 15.45 1.41
C GLU A 317 3.78 16.01 0.78
N ALA A 318 3.71 16.30 -0.51
CA ALA A 318 4.76 16.94 -1.27
C ALA A 318 4.22 17.95 -2.28
N VAL A 319 5.07 18.89 -2.68
CA VAL A 319 4.75 19.94 -3.65
C VAL A 319 5.78 19.98 -4.78
N VAL A 320 5.29 20.00 -6.01
CA VAL A 320 6.08 20.23 -7.23
C VAL A 320 5.76 21.63 -7.74
N PHE A 321 6.63 22.61 -7.48
CA PHE A 321 6.44 23.99 -7.94
C PHE A 321 6.58 24.12 -9.47
N PRO A 322 6.06 25.19 -10.09
CA PRO A 322 5.96 25.27 -11.55
C PRO A 322 7.25 25.05 -12.33
N LYS A 323 8.35 25.65 -11.87
CA LYS A 323 9.67 25.47 -12.49
C LYS A 323 10.12 24.00 -12.54
N SER A 324 9.82 23.24 -11.49
CA SER A 324 10.11 21.80 -11.45
C SER A 324 9.08 21.06 -12.28
N PHE A 325 7.79 21.40 -12.15
CA PHE A 325 6.69 20.75 -12.86
C PHE A 325 6.83 20.81 -14.38
N GLU A 326 7.31 21.92 -14.95
CA GLU A 326 7.63 22.03 -16.37
C GLU A 326 8.67 21.00 -16.83
N ARG A 327 9.65 20.68 -15.98
CA ARG A 327 10.73 19.74 -16.29
C ARG A 327 10.33 18.28 -16.07
N ILE A 328 9.67 17.99 -14.96
CA ILE A 328 9.41 16.60 -14.52
C ILE A 328 7.94 16.20 -14.58
N GLY A 329 7.05 17.06 -15.08
CA GLY A 329 5.60 16.84 -15.08
C GLY A 329 5.15 15.53 -15.72
N GLN A 330 5.88 15.03 -16.72
CA GLN A 330 5.63 13.71 -17.34
C GLN A 330 5.82 12.51 -16.38
N HIS A 331 6.57 12.70 -15.30
CA HIS A 331 6.76 11.71 -14.24
C HIS A 331 5.73 11.86 -13.13
N ILE A 332 5.05 13.00 -13.00
CA ILE A 332 4.12 13.27 -11.91
C ILE A 332 2.73 12.72 -12.26
N VAL A 333 2.61 11.40 -12.16
CA VAL A 333 1.38 10.63 -12.42
C VAL A 333 1.13 9.71 -11.23
N ALA A 334 -0.14 9.51 -10.88
CA ALA A 334 -0.53 8.60 -9.80
C ALA A 334 -0.02 7.17 -10.07
N ASP A 335 0.27 6.44 -8.99
CA ASP A 335 0.79 5.07 -8.96
C ASP A 335 2.18 4.88 -9.60
N LYS A 336 2.85 5.95 -10.01
CA LYS A 336 4.21 5.87 -10.55
C LYS A 336 5.23 5.75 -9.42
N ARG A 337 6.15 4.78 -9.56
CA ARG A 337 7.32 4.60 -8.68
C ARG A 337 8.44 5.53 -9.14
N LEU A 338 8.91 6.39 -8.25
CA LEU A 338 9.90 7.39 -8.57
C LEU A 338 11.03 7.39 -7.55
N MET A 339 12.24 7.65 -8.04
CA MET A 339 13.27 8.28 -7.23
C MET A 339 13.05 9.79 -7.32
N ILE A 340 12.88 10.45 -6.18
CA ILE A 340 12.68 11.90 -6.10
C ILE A 340 13.86 12.57 -5.39
N TRP A 341 14.13 13.81 -5.76
CA TRP A 341 15.11 14.68 -5.09
C TRP A 341 14.48 16.01 -4.76
N GLY A 342 14.90 16.58 -3.63
CA GLY A 342 14.34 17.82 -3.16
C GLY A 342 14.74 18.14 -1.74
N LYS A 343 13.86 18.80 -1.01
CA LYS A 343 14.15 19.32 0.34
C LYS A 343 12.90 19.31 1.21
N VAL A 344 13.12 19.28 2.51
CA VAL A 344 12.04 19.50 3.48
C VAL A 344 11.64 20.97 3.47
N ASP A 345 10.34 21.23 3.55
CA ASP A 345 9.75 22.53 3.82
C ASP A 345 8.86 22.42 5.06
N ARG A 346 9.12 23.29 6.04
CA ARG A 346 8.38 23.35 7.31
C ARG A 346 7.55 24.63 7.31
N ARG A 347 6.21 24.52 7.34
CA ARG A 347 5.28 25.65 7.43
C ARG A 347 4.15 25.35 8.39
N ASP A 348 3.87 26.27 9.32
CA ASP A 348 2.67 26.26 10.17
C ASP A 348 2.33 24.86 10.76
N ASP A 349 3.31 24.25 11.43
CA ASP A 349 3.28 22.90 12.02
C ASP A 349 3.17 21.70 11.05
N ARG A 350 3.22 21.94 9.73
CA ARG A 350 3.28 20.88 8.72
C ARG A 350 4.68 20.74 8.12
N VAL A 351 5.13 19.50 8.05
CA VAL A 351 6.35 19.10 7.33
C VAL A 351 5.93 18.52 5.99
N GLN A 352 6.46 19.05 4.90
CA GLN A 352 6.20 18.56 3.54
C GLN A 352 7.50 18.44 2.75
N PHE A 353 7.48 17.66 1.67
CA PHE A 353 8.61 17.54 0.75
C PHE A 353 8.42 18.47 -0.46
N ILE A 354 9.41 19.28 -0.81
CA ILE A 354 9.44 19.98 -2.10
C ILE A 354 10.20 19.12 -3.10
N ILE A 355 9.53 18.68 -4.16
CA ILE A 355 10.14 17.88 -5.22
C ILE A 355 10.78 18.82 -6.25
N ASP A 356 12.10 18.80 -6.31
CA ASP A 356 12.90 19.56 -7.27
C ASP A 356 13.21 18.74 -8.53
N ASP A 357 13.32 17.42 -8.41
CA ASP A 357 13.56 16.49 -9.53
C ASP A 357 12.95 15.12 -9.27
N ALA A 358 12.68 14.37 -10.35
CA ALA A 358 12.16 13.00 -10.28
C ALA A 358 12.56 12.19 -11.52
N GLU A 359 12.73 10.88 -11.32
CA GLU A 359 13.02 9.92 -12.38
C GLU A 359 12.32 8.59 -12.08
N SER A 360 11.95 7.84 -13.14
CA SER A 360 11.41 6.49 -12.96
C SER A 360 12.44 5.62 -12.29
N ILE A 361 12.02 4.84 -11.30
CA ILE A 361 12.95 3.98 -10.57
C ILE A 361 13.63 2.92 -11.48
N GLU A 362 12.93 2.52 -12.54
CA GLU A 362 13.39 1.60 -13.58
C GLU A 362 14.53 2.22 -14.44
N ASP A 363 14.57 3.55 -14.53
CA ASP A 363 15.55 4.30 -15.33
C ASP A 363 16.79 4.68 -14.52
N VAL A 364 16.72 4.64 -13.18
CA VAL A 364 17.85 5.00 -12.33
C VAL A 364 19.05 4.11 -12.62
N ARG A 365 20.17 4.77 -12.96
CA ARG A 365 21.49 4.15 -13.18
C ARG A 365 22.49 4.68 -12.17
N MET A 366 23.51 3.86 -11.89
CA MET A 366 24.64 4.19 -11.03
C MET A 366 25.94 3.79 -11.73
N VAL A 367 27.00 4.56 -11.56
CA VAL A 367 28.35 4.14 -11.99
C VAL A 367 29.06 3.52 -10.80
N MET A 368 29.39 2.24 -10.89
CA MET A 368 30.19 1.55 -9.88
C MET A 368 31.65 1.55 -10.31
N VAL A 369 32.55 1.98 -9.43
CA VAL A 369 34.00 1.98 -9.65
C VAL A 369 34.64 1.05 -8.64
N GLU A 370 35.24 -0.04 -9.08
CA GLU A 370 35.95 -0.98 -8.22
C GLU A 370 37.36 -0.47 -7.94
N LEU A 371 37.69 -0.32 -6.66
CA LEU A 371 38.99 0.14 -6.18
C LEU A 371 39.60 -0.91 -5.24
N ASP A 372 40.84 -1.29 -5.51
CA ASP A 372 41.64 -2.02 -4.53
C ASP A 372 41.90 -1.11 -3.32
N PRO A 373 41.86 -1.63 -2.06
CA PRO A 373 42.13 -0.84 -0.87
C PRO A 373 43.44 -0.03 -0.94
N ARG A 374 44.48 -0.55 -1.61
CA ARG A 374 45.76 0.16 -1.79
C ARG A 374 45.60 1.37 -2.71
N LEU A 375 44.89 1.20 -3.83
CA LEU A 375 44.62 2.28 -4.79
C LEU A 375 43.66 3.33 -4.21
N ALA A 376 42.72 2.90 -3.36
CA ALA A 376 41.79 3.81 -2.70
C ALA A 376 42.49 4.75 -1.71
N GLY A 377 43.62 4.34 -1.11
CA GLY A 377 44.42 5.17 -0.20
C GLY A 377 45.45 6.06 -0.88
N ASP A 378 45.71 5.87 -2.18
CA ASP A 378 46.70 6.62 -2.94
C ASP A 378 46.14 7.98 -3.40
N ILE A 379 46.79 9.06 -2.97
CA ILE A 379 46.41 10.45 -3.27
C ILE A 379 46.43 10.73 -4.79
N GLU A 380 47.41 10.20 -5.51
CA GLU A 380 47.53 10.42 -6.96
C GLU A 380 46.36 9.76 -7.70
N GLN A 381 46.01 8.53 -7.29
CA GLN A 381 44.88 7.79 -7.86
C GLN A 381 43.54 8.46 -7.53
N GLN A 382 43.37 8.97 -6.31
CA GLN A 382 42.19 9.75 -5.93
C GLN A 382 42.06 11.02 -6.80
N HIS A 383 43.16 11.74 -7.04
CA HIS A 383 43.15 12.91 -7.92
C HIS A 383 42.81 12.54 -9.37
N ARG A 384 43.38 11.44 -9.89
CA ARG A 384 43.09 10.94 -11.24
C ARG A 384 41.61 10.58 -11.38
N LEU A 385 41.07 9.79 -10.47
CA LEU A 385 39.65 9.42 -10.43
C LEU A 385 38.75 10.65 -10.37
N ARG A 386 39.07 11.58 -9.48
CA ARG A 386 38.33 12.84 -9.30
C ARG A 386 38.25 13.65 -10.59
N ASN A 387 39.37 13.77 -11.31
CA ASN A 387 39.44 14.54 -12.54
C ASN A 387 38.62 13.88 -13.66
N VAL A 388 38.70 12.54 -13.79
CA VAL A 388 37.89 11.81 -14.77
C VAL A 388 36.40 11.99 -14.50
N ILE A 389 35.96 11.84 -13.25
CA ILE A 389 34.55 12.03 -12.88
C ILE A 389 34.08 13.46 -13.15
N ARG A 390 34.87 14.46 -12.76
CA ARG A 390 34.52 15.88 -12.97
C ARG A 390 34.39 16.24 -14.45
N ASN A 391 35.22 15.68 -15.31
CA ASN A 391 35.12 15.92 -16.76
C ASN A 391 33.86 15.30 -17.37
N ASN A 392 33.19 14.38 -16.68
CA ASN A 392 31.95 13.73 -17.11
C ASN A 392 30.69 14.25 -16.38
N GLN A 393 30.80 15.34 -15.64
CA GLN A 393 29.64 16.04 -15.04
C GLN A 393 28.75 16.73 -16.07
N GLY A 394 29.30 17.06 -17.23
CA GLY A 394 28.66 17.95 -18.19
C GLY A 394 28.77 19.43 -17.76
N ASP A 395 28.24 20.32 -18.60
CA ASP A 395 28.44 21.78 -18.46
C ASP A 395 27.69 22.40 -17.28
N ASP A 396 26.58 21.79 -16.85
CA ASP A 396 25.81 22.22 -15.70
C ASP A 396 25.64 21.05 -14.70
N PRO A 397 26.33 21.11 -13.52
CA PRO A 397 26.28 20.09 -12.48
C PRO A 397 24.87 19.74 -12.00
N LYS A 398 23.90 20.63 -12.22
CA LYS A 398 22.50 20.42 -11.83
C LYS A 398 21.82 19.31 -12.63
N TYR A 399 22.34 18.97 -13.81
CA TYR A 399 21.87 17.86 -14.64
C TYR A 399 22.69 16.56 -14.46
N ALA A 400 23.76 16.59 -13.67
CA ALA A 400 24.53 15.39 -13.32
C ALA A 400 23.77 14.59 -12.25
N ARG A 401 23.01 13.58 -12.68
CA ARG A 401 22.08 12.83 -11.82
C ARG A 401 22.63 11.48 -11.39
N VAL A 402 23.49 10.88 -12.21
CA VAL A 402 23.97 9.51 -12.00
C VAL A 402 25.00 9.52 -10.88
N PRO A 403 24.73 8.86 -9.74
CA PRO A 403 25.68 8.76 -8.65
C PRO A 403 26.83 7.81 -9.00
N VAL A 404 28.02 8.17 -8.54
CA VAL A 404 29.20 7.34 -8.63
C VAL A 404 29.44 6.68 -7.26
N ILE A 405 29.52 5.36 -7.26
CA ILE A 405 29.75 4.53 -6.07
C ILE A 405 31.13 3.89 -6.19
N ALA A 406 32.02 4.20 -5.26
CA ALA A 406 33.28 3.48 -5.13
C ALA A 406 33.03 2.17 -4.35
N VAL A 407 33.44 1.06 -4.94
CA VAL A 407 33.39 -0.28 -4.33
C VAL A 407 34.81 -0.62 -3.89
N ILE A 408 35.10 -0.46 -2.60
CA ILE A 408 36.42 -0.66 -2.03
C ILE A 408 36.46 -2.04 -1.38
N GLY A 409 37.36 -2.93 -1.82
CA GLY A 409 37.52 -4.22 -1.17
C GLY A 409 38.01 -5.35 -2.07
N GLY A 410 38.32 -6.49 -1.43
CA GLY A 410 38.76 -7.72 -2.09
C GLY A 410 37.64 -8.77 -2.19
N ASN A 411 38.00 -10.03 -2.46
CA ASN A 411 37.03 -11.12 -2.67
C ASN A 411 36.16 -11.45 -1.43
N GLN A 412 36.57 -11.06 -0.21
CA GLN A 412 35.87 -11.44 1.04
C GLN A 412 35.14 -10.29 1.75
N GLN A 413 35.51 -9.03 1.50
CA GLN A 413 34.81 -7.86 2.06
C GLN A 413 34.76 -6.73 1.03
N ARG A 414 33.57 -6.15 0.85
CA ARG A 414 33.33 -4.99 -0.03
C ARG A 414 32.65 -3.90 0.78
N GLN A 415 33.15 -2.68 0.68
CA GLN A 415 32.54 -1.47 1.21
C GLN A 415 32.07 -0.61 0.04
N PHE A 416 30.86 -0.06 0.17
CA PHE A 416 30.29 0.84 -0.81
C PHE A 416 30.39 2.28 -0.27
N VAL A 417 31.06 3.14 -1.02
CA VAL A 417 31.21 4.56 -0.71
C VAL A 417 30.50 5.36 -1.78
N ARG A 418 29.35 5.94 -1.44
CA ARG A 418 28.65 6.89 -2.31
C ARG A 418 29.44 8.20 -2.33
N LEU A 419 29.98 8.55 -3.49
CA LEU A 419 30.67 9.83 -3.65
C LEU A 419 29.66 10.99 -3.55
N GLY A 420 30.13 12.14 -3.08
CA GLY A 420 29.29 13.33 -2.89
C GLY A 420 28.61 13.81 -4.18
N ALA A 421 27.58 14.64 -4.05
CA ALA A 421 26.79 15.14 -5.20
C ALA A 421 27.66 15.84 -6.26
N GLN A 422 28.77 16.47 -5.85
CA GLN A 422 29.78 17.08 -6.70
C GLN A 422 30.61 16.07 -7.54
N PHE A 423 30.29 14.78 -7.49
CA PHE A 423 30.90 13.70 -8.25
C PHE A 423 29.86 12.86 -9.02
N ARG A 424 28.62 13.35 -9.14
CA ARG A 424 27.65 12.76 -10.06
C ARG A 424 28.08 12.96 -11.50
N VAL A 425 27.60 12.14 -12.42
CA VAL A 425 27.88 12.25 -13.86
C VAL A 425 26.59 12.41 -14.65
N LYS A 426 26.71 12.97 -15.86
CA LYS A 426 25.55 13.20 -16.74
C LYS A 426 25.14 11.93 -17.48
N ASP A 427 26.11 11.23 -18.05
CA ASP A 427 25.91 10.02 -18.83
C ASP A 427 26.69 8.86 -18.18
N PRO A 428 26.01 7.79 -17.75
CA PRO A 428 26.66 6.66 -17.09
C PRO A 428 27.64 5.93 -18.02
N GLU A 429 27.30 5.76 -19.28
CA GLU A 429 28.10 5.00 -20.25
C GLU A 429 29.33 5.80 -20.69
N ALA A 430 29.17 7.09 -20.94
CA ALA A 430 30.30 7.97 -21.25
C ALA A 430 31.30 8.02 -20.07
N ALA A 431 30.79 8.13 -18.84
CA ALA A 431 31.62 8.14 -17.64
C ALA A 431 32.36 6.81 -17.44
N VAL A 432 31.69 5.67 -17.64
CA VAL A 432 32.32 4.34 -17.57
C VAL A 432 33.42 4.22 -18.61
N ASN A 433 33.17 4.61 -19.86
CA ASN A 433 34.19 4.57 -20.92
C ASN A 433 35.40 5.45 -20.59
N ALA A 434 35.19 6.63 -20.02
CA ALA A 434 36.27 7.51 -19.59
C ALA A 434 37.08 6.93 -18.41
N LEU A 435 36.40 6.30 -17.45
CA LEU A 435 37.01 5.62 -16.31
C LEU A 435 37.86 4.42 -16.75
N VAL A 436 37.33 3.59 -17.64
CA VAL A 436 38.05 2.42 -18.20
C VAL A 436 39.28 2.86 -19.00
N LYS A 437 39.19 3.93 -19.79
CA LYS A 437 40.34 4.52 -20.49
C LYS A 437 41.42 5.06 -19.54
N ALA A 438 41.04 5.40 -18.31
CA ALA A 438 41.93 5.84 -17.26
C ALA A 438 42.32 4.69 -16.30
N ASP A 439 42.25 3.44 -16.76
CA ASP A 439 42.59 2.21 -16.03
C ASP A 439 41.80 1.97 -14.75
N PHE A 440 40.59 2.52 -14.63
CA PHE A 440 39.65 2.18 -13.55
C PHE A 440 38.67 1.11 -14.00
N LYS A 441 38.45 0.10 -13.16
CA LYS A 441 37.37 -0.87 -13.36
C LYS A 441 36.05 -0.20 -13.01
N ALA A 442 35.23 0.10 -14.01
CA ALA A 442 33.94 0.74 -13.82
C ALA A 442 32.83 0.07 -14.63
N LYS A 443 31.60 0.16 -14.14
CA LYS A 443 30.40 -0.32 -14.86
C LYS A 443 29.17 0.53 -14.53
N ALA A 444 28.29 0.69 -15.51
CA ALA A 444 26.95 1.22 -15.28
C ALA A 444 26.07 0.08 -14.74
N THR A 445 25.35 0.34 -13.66
CA THR A 445 24.50 -0.66 -13.00
C THR A 445 23.11 -0.06 -12.78
N PRO A 446 22.03 -0.73 -13.23
CA PRO A 446 20.68 -0.28 -12.94
C PRO A 446 20.32 -0.50 -11.47
N LEU A 447 19.44 0.34 -10.95
CA LEU A 447 18.95 0.19 -9.57
C LEU A 447 18.08 -1.06 -9.41
N ILE A 448 17.31 -1.41 -10.44
CA ILE A 448 16.51 -2.62 -10.51
C ILE A 448 17.19 -3.57 -11.48
N SER A 449 17.43 -4.81 -11.06
CA SER A 449 17.83 -5.86 -11.99
C SER A 449 16.57 -6.28 -12.76
N ALA A 450 16.62 -6.17 -14.09
CA ALA A 450 15.53 -6.61 -14.96
C ALA A 450 15.23 -8.11 -14.77
#